data_AF-A0A9K3PXQ4-F1
#
_entry.id   AF-A0A9K3PXQ4-F1
#
_cell.length_a   1.000
_cell.length_b   1.000
_cell.length_c   1.000
_cell.angle_alpha   90.00
_cell.angle_beta   90.00
_cell.angle_gamma   90.00
#
_symmetry.space_group_name_H-M   'P 1'
#
loop_
_entity.id
_entity.type
_entity.pdbx_description
1 polymer ?
#
loop_
_entity_poly.entity_id
_entity_poly.type
_entity_poly.pdbx_seq_one_letter_code
_entity_poly.pdbx_strand_id
1 'polypeptide(L)'
;MSTTMIKKVKCFLGSAAFGILYSSHKANGQNCSVAGSQPSITDIACSQTEFSTVCTLLNVAGLDGPLDAGGPFTLFLPNNGAFSNLGQDTLDLLTAAESVGILEGVLLDHAVDTDAVILSNDLVCDESIAMLSGEPTTTICTGGEIFQIGQGNLALNQNANLLPKIVEADVLACNGVVHQISNVILRQGVVGLVSSSNEDEDTDDDPESPVTEPGCTPNIVDLACEDNSLSTLCAALRATQLDGILNQAGPFTVFAPNDDAFLAIGENTVAALLEEDVGLESLKDILLCHVVRNEVILSDDLVCLGESQMANGGFTRRLCHSRSGRRFQIGYGNSYRNYPEIVVPDITDACNGVIHVIDGLILPKPASYRSSGRAEKSGKSDHGNQKTKFKNVKNEKSTQGKQTKQVKRTKW
;
A
#
# COMPACT_ATOMS: atom_id res chain seq x y z
N MET A 1 18.86 -4.01 -35.51
CA MET A 1 18.98 -4.67 -34.19
C MET A 1 20.24 -4.13 -33.54
N SER A 2 20.13 -3.03 -32.80
CA SER A 2 21.24 -2.45 -32.05
C SER A 2 20.96 -2.69 -30.58
N THR A 3 21.62 -3.70 -30.02
CA THR A 3 21.47 -4.09 -28.62
C THR A 3 22.33 -3.17 -27.77
N THR A 4 21.73 -2.12 -27.21
CA THR A 4 22.41 -1.23 -26.27
C THR A 4 22.60 -1.99 -24.95
N MET A 5 23.84 -2.41 -24.67
CA MET A 5 24.22 -2.88 -23.34
C MET A 5 24.19 -1.70 -22.37
N ILE A 6 23.27 -1.71 -21.42
CA ILE A 6 23.28 -0.83 -20.26
C ILE A 6 24.41 -1.35 -19.35
N LYS A 7 25.50 -0.59 -19.25
CA LYS A 7 26.59 -0.85 -18.29
C LYS A 7 26.03 -0.65 -16.88
N LYS A 8 25.97 -1.72 -16.09
CA LYS A 8 25.75 -1.65 -14.64
C LYS A 8 26.91 -0.87 -14.01
N VAL A 9 26.65 0.34 -13.55
CA VAL A 9 27.63 1.17 -12.83
C VAL A 9 27.56 0.78 -11.36
N LYS A 10 28.58 0.07 -10.86
CA LYS A 10 28.76 -0.17 -9.42
C LYS A 10 29.51 1.03 -8.82
N CYS A 11 28.93 1.66 -7.81
CA CYS A 11 29.58 2.73 -7.06
C CYS A 11 30.56 2.15 -6.04
N PHE A 12 31.76 2.72 -5.97
CA PHE A 12 32.82 2.35 -5.04
C PHE A 12 32.89 3.45 -3.97
N LEU A 13 32.50 3.15 -2.74
CA LEU A 13 32.76 4.03 -1.60
C LEU A 13 34.18 3.74 -1.09
N GLY A 14 35.06 4.73 -1.21
CA GLY A 14 36.37 4.70 -0.57
C GLY A 14 36.24 5.16 0.88
N SER A 15 36.10 4.22 1.82
CA SER A 15 36.34 4.50 3.24
C SER A 15 37.23 3.42 3.84
N ALA A 16 38.17 3.84 4.67
CA ALA A 16 39.33 3.05 5.11
C ALA A 16 38.91 1.85 5.97
N ALA A 17 39.03 0.64 5.41
CA ALA A 17 38.85 -0.60 6.15
C ALA A 17 40.04 -0.87 7.09
N PHE A 18 39.80 -0.86 8.40
CA PHE A 18 40.66 -1.56 9.34
C PHE A 18 40.44 -3.06 9.12
N GLY A 19 41.34 -3.67 8.35
CA GLY A 19 41.21 -5.05 7.92
C GLY A 19 41.30 -6.03 9.09
N ILE A 20 40.19 -6.67 9.41
CA ILE A 20 40.20 -7.96 10.07
C ILE A 20 39.45 -8.95 9.17
N LEU A 21 40.19 -9.94 8.67
CA LEU A 21 39.67 -11.07 7.90
C LEU A 21 38.67 -11.85 8.76
N TYR A 22 37.39 -11.84 8.41
CA TYR A 22 36.41 -12.78 8.98
C TYR A 22 35.50 -13.39 7.94
N SER A 23 35.26 -14.69 8.16
CA SER A 23 34.59 -15.62 7.26
C SER A 23 33.08 -15.34 7.21
N SER A 24 32.51 -15.42 6.01
CA SER A 24 31.08 -15.26 5.73
C SER A 24 30.25 -16.24 6.57
N HIS A 25 29.55 -15.73 7.59
CA HIS A 25 28.63 -16.50 8.41
C HIS A 25 27.20 -16.29 7.89
N LYS A 26 26.56 -17.36 7.42
CA LYS A 26 25.12 -17.38 7.17
C LYS A 26 24.41 -17.15 8.51
N ALA A 27 23.70 -16.03 8.65
CA ALA A 27 22.79 -15.79 9.76
C ALA A 27 21.61 -16.76 9.60
N ASN A 28 21.52 -17.74 10.50
CA ASN A 28 20.49 -18.76 10.51
C ASN A 28 19.70 -18.60 11.81
N GLY A 29 18.78 -17.63 11.85
CA GLY A 29 17.79 -17.46 12.93
C GLY A 29 18.31 -17.62 14.37
N GLN A 30 19.54 -17.17 14.67
CA GLN A 30 20.08 -17.25 16.01
C GLN A 30 19.76 -15.97 16.76
N ASN A 31 18.98 -16.12 17.82
CA ASN A 31 18.70 -15.10 18.82
C ASN A 31 20.01 -14.41 19.21
N CYS A 32 20.07 -13.08 19.09
CA CYS A 32 21.25 -12.23 19.29
C CYS A 32 21.82 -12.21 20.72
N SER A 33 21.40 -13.15 21.55
CA SER A 33 21.56 -13.18 23.00
C SER A 33 22.83 -13.89 23.48
N VAL A 34 23.87 -14.02 22.63
CA VAL A 34 25.12 -14.68 23.03
C VAL A 34 26.11 -13.62 23.53
N ALA A 35 26.61 -13.77 24.75
CA ALA A 35 27.57 -12.81 25.31
C ALA A 35 28.81 -12.67 24.39
N GLY A 36 29.01 -11.47 23.82
CA GLY A 36 30.07 -11.17 22.85
C GLY A 36 29.66 -11.19 21.37
N SER A 37 28.38 -11.41 21.04
CA SER A 37 27.86 -11.22 19.67
C SER A 37 27.62 -9.74 19.35
N GLN A 38 27.62 -9.42 18.05
CA GLN A 38 27.16 -8.12 17.56
C GLN A 38 25.74 -7.83 18.08
N PRO A 39 25.39 -6.56 18.35
CA PRO A 39 24.02 -6.18 18.71
C PRO A 39 23.03 -6.51 17.58
N SER A 40 21.75 -6.67 17.91
CA SER A 40 20.69 -6.76 16.91
C SER A 40 20.46 -5.43 16.20
N ILE A 41 19.72 -5.45 15.10
CA ILE A 41 19.33 -4.22 14.41
C ILE A 41 18.50 -3.28 15.32
N THR A 42 17.67 -3.82 16.22
CA THR A 42 16.90 -3.00 17.17
C THR A 42 17.78 -2.54 18.33
N ASP A 43 18.73 -3.36 18.80
CA ASP A 43 19.72 -2.96 19.81
C ASP A 43 20.55 -1.79 19.29
N ILE A 44 20.96 -1.81 18.01
CA ILE A 44 21.65 -0.68 17.36
C ILE A 44 20.77 0.57 17.34
N ALA A 45 19.48 0.42 16.99
CA ALA A 45 18.52 1.52 16.96
C ALA A 45 18.17 2.07 18.35
N CYS A 46 18.23 1.26 19.40
CA CYS A 46 17.78 1.65 20.75
C CYS A 46 18.91 1.95 21.74
N SER A 47 20.15 1.53 21.45
CA SER A 47 21.30 1.79 22.34
C SER A 47 21.97 3.14 22.11
N GLN A 48 21.72 3.79 20.98
CA GLN A 48 22.37 5.04 20.61
C GLN A 48 21.39 6.20 20.70
N THR A 49 21.83 7.30 21.31
CA THR A 49 20.99 8.48 21.57
C THR A 49 20.52 9.18 20.31
N GLU A 50 21.25 9.04 19.21
CA GLU A 50 20.89 9.64 17.92
C GLU A 50 19.79 8.89 17.16
N PHE A 51 19.35 7.73 17.67
CA PHE A 51 18.24 6.93 17.14
C PHE A 51 17.07 6.82 18.13
N SER A 52 17.05 7.65 19.19
CA SER A 52 16.01 7.59 20.22
C SER A 52 14.58 7.73 19.67
N THR A 53 14.39 8.54 18.62
CA THR A 53 13.08 8.71 17.99
C THR A 53 12.62 7.42 17.31
N VAL A 54 13.43 6.84 16.41
CA VAL A 54 13.07 5.59 15.73
C VAL A 54 12.94 4.42 16.71
N CYS A 55 13.75 4.35 17.76
CA CYS A 55 13.57 3.35 18.82
C CYS A 55 12.18 3.44 19.46
N THR A 56 11.72 4.65 19.79
CA THR A 56 10.38 4.88 20.35
C THR A 56 9.31 4.43 19.37
N LEU A 57 9.44 4.78 18.09
CA LEU A 57 8.47 4.45 17.04
C LEU A 57 8.38 2.93 16.79
N LEU A 58 9.53 2.22 16.80
CA LEU A 58 9.56 0.77 16.66
C LEU A 58 8.82 0.08 17.81
N ASN A 59 8.99 0.57 19.04
CA ASN A 59 8.28 0.05 20.21
C ASN A 59 6.78 0.33 20.14
N VAL A 60 6.38 1.54 19.72
CA VAL A 60 4.96 1.92 19.55
C VAL A 60 4.29 1.06 18.47
N ALA A 61 4.99 0.79 17.36
CA ALA A 61 4.50 -0.05 16.28
C ALA A 61 4.59 -1.56 16.58
N GLY A 62 5.20 -1.97 17.70
CA GLY A 62 5.41 -3.39 18.04
C GLY A 62 6.32 -4.13 17.04
N LEU A 63 7.24 -3.42 16.39
CA LEU A 63 8.16 -3.97 15.39
C LEU A 63 9.50 -4.42 15.98
N ASP A 64 9.80 -4.08 17.22
CA ASP A 64 11.01 -4.48 17.96
C ASP A 64 11.16 -6.01 18.01
N GLY A 65 10.14 -6.73 18.48
CA GLY A 65 10.16 -8.19 18.56
C GLY A 65 10.32 -8.88 17.20
N PRO A 66 9.50 -8.56 16.17
CA PRO A 66 9.65 -9.12 14.83
C PRO A 66 11.01 -8.87 14.18
N LEU A 67 11.56 -7.66 14.33
CA LEU A 67 12.87 -7.30 13.77
C LEU A 67 14.03 -7.93 14.52
N ASP A 68 13.88 -8.30 15.80
CA ASP A 68 14.88 -9.05 16.55
C ASP A 68 14.86 -10.56 16.29
N ALA A 69 13.67 -11.13 16.13
CA ALA A 69 13.52 -12.56 15.99
C ALA A 69 13.85 -13.09 14.58
N GLY A 70 13.78 -12.22 13.57
CA GLY A 70 13.96 -12.58 12.15
C GLY A 70 15.35 -12.35 11.58
N GLY A 71 15.42 -12.23 10.25
CA GLY A 71 16.61 -11.85 9.51
C GLY A 71 17.19 -12.98 8.63
N PRO A 72 18.13 -12.65 7.73
CA PRO A 72 18.90 -11.41 7.73
C PRO A 72 18.14 -10.19 7.19
N PHE A 73 18.12 -9.10 7.96
CA PHE A 73 17.51 -7.84 7.52
C PHE A 73 18.53 -6.85 6.98
N THR A 74 18.10 -5.97 6.07
CA THR A 74 18.80 -4.71 5.78
C THR A 74 17.91 -3.57 6.24
N LEU A 75 18.37 -2.79 7.21
CA LEU A 75 17.61 -1.68 7.79
C LEU A 75 18.24 -0.34 7.38
N PHE A 76 17.47 0.52 6.74
CA PHE A 76 17.82 1.91 6.49
C PHE A 76 17.37 2.73 7.71
N LEU A 77 18.29 3.05 8.63
CA LEU A 77 17.95 3.59 9.95
C LEU A 77 18.01 5.13 9.97
N PRO A 78 16.87 5.84 10.06
CA PRO A 78 16.86 7.30 10.16
C PRO A 78 17.36 7.77 11.54
N ASN A 79 18.24 8.77 11.55
CA ASN A 79 18.67 9.43 12.78
C ASN A 79 17.61 10.45 13.28
N ASN A 80 17.80 10.98 14.49
CA ASN A 80 16.88 11.97 15.07
C ASN A 80 16.73 13.21 14.17
N GLY A 81 17.80 13.63 13.49
CA GLY A 81 17.76 14.74 12.54
C GLY A 81 16.87 14.47 11.33
N ALA A 82 16.77 13.21 10.89
CA ALA A 82 15.86 12.80 9.82
C ALA A 82 14.40 13.05 10.19
N PHE A 83 14.03 12.82 11.45
CA PHE A 83 12.68 13.11 11.96
C PHE A 83 12.48 14.60 12.20
N SER A 84 13.52 15.34 12.63
CA SER A 84 13.45 16.81 12.68
C SER A 84 13.18 17.42 11.30
N ASN A 85 13.82 16.87 10.25
CA ASN A 85 13.61 17.30 8.86
C ASN A 85 12.21 16.96 8.33
N LEU A 86 11.48 16.06 8.99
CA LEU A 86 10.11 15.68 8.63
C LEU A 86 9.07 16.71 9.13
N GLY A 87 9.45 17.55 10.09
CA GLY A 87 8.55 18.47 10.78
C GLY A 87 7.76 17.80 11.90
N GLN A 88 7.49 18.55 12.97
CA GLN A 88 6.80 18.06 14.15
C GLN A 88 5.36 17.65 13.84
N ASP A 89 4.65 18.41 12.99
CA ASP A 89 3.27 18.11 12.62
C ASP A 89 3.13 16.75 11.93
N THR A 90 4.05 16.44 11.02
CA THR A 90 4.08 15.12 10.36
C THR A 90 4.41 14.02 11.36
N LEU A 91 5.33 14.25 12.29
CA LEU A 91 5.68 13.28 13.32
C LEU A 91 4.51 13.03 14.28
N ASP A 92 3.78 14.07 14.67
CA ASP A 92 2.60 13.99 15.52
C ASP A 92 1.48 13.22 14.80
N LEU A 93 1.30 13.46 13.49
CA LEU A 93 0.35 12.71 12.68
C LEU A 93 0.73 11.24 12.54
N LEU A 94 2.02 10.92 12.35
CA LEU A 94 2.48 9.52 12.29
C LEU A 94 2.37 8.83 13.65
N THR A 95 2.52 9.56 14.76
CA THR A 95 2.47 8.99 16.11
C THR A 95 1.08 9.02 16.76
N ALA A 96 0.10 9.65 16.10
CA ALA A 96 -1.29 9.61 16.53
C ALA A 96 -1.81 8.16 16.60
N ALA A 97 -2.62 7.86 17.61
CA ALA A 97 -3.16 6.51 17.83
C ALA A 97 -3.97 5.97 16.63
N GLU A 98 -4.55 6.87 15.84
CA GLU A 98 -5.32 6.57 14.63
C GLU A 98 -4.44 6.28 13.41
N SER A 99 -3.14 6.55 13.49
CA SER A 99 -2.16 6.43 12.40
C SER A 99 -1.18 5.27 12.56
N VAL A 100 -1.40 4.39 13.54
CA VAL A 100 -0.45 3.29 13.86
C VAL A 100 -0.17 2.40 12.64
N GLY A 101 -1.17 2.13 11.80
CA GLY A 101 -0.97 1.37 10.55
C GLY A 101 -0.13 2.12 9.50
N ILE A 102 -0.20 3.46 9.48
CA ILE A 102 0.63 4.29 8.61
C ILE A 102 2.07 4.30 9.14
N LEU A 103 2.24 4.46 10.45
CA LEU A 103 3.54 4.41 11.12
C LEU A 103 4.23 3.07 10.87
N GLU A 104 3.52 1.96 11.05
CA GLU A 104 4.02 0.62 10.75
C GLU A 104 4.48 0.53 9.28
N GLY A 105 3.65 0.98 8.35
CA GLY A 105 4.00 1.01 6.92
C GLY A 105 5.25 1.83 6.62
N VAL A 106 5.39 3.02 7.21
CA VAL A 106 6.57 3.88 7.07
C VAL A 106 7.81 3.19 7.65
N LEU A 107 7.74 2.61 8.85
CA LEU A 107 8.86 1.89 9.45
C LEU A 107 9.26 0.66 8.63
N LEU A 108 8.30 -0.05 8.05
CA LEU A 108 8.55 -1.20 7.17
C LEU A 108 9.11 -0.79 5.80
N ASP A 109 8.89 0.45 5.32
CA ASP A 109 9.55 1.00 4.13
C ASP A 109 11.07 1.20 4.33
N HIS A 110 11.56 1.07 5.56
CA HIS A 110 12.98 1.17 5.89
C HIS A 110 13.66 -0.19 6.00
N ALA A 111 12.93 -1.30 5.94
CA ALA A 111 13.48 -2.62 6.20
C ALA A 111 13.31 -3.55 4.99
N VAL A 112 14.34 -4.36 4.71
CA VAL A 112 14.34 -5.38 3.67
C VAL A 112 14.55 -6.74 4.31
N ASP A 113 13.73 -7.72 3.92
CA ASP A 113 13.88 -9.13 4.29
C ASP A 113 14.17 -9.95 3.03
N THR A 114 15.43 -10.32 2.86
CA THR A 114 15.94 -11.09 1.71
C THR A 114 16.83 -12.23 2.19
N ASP A 115 17.08 -13.22 1.33
CA ASP A 115 17.94 -14.38 1.66
C ASP A 115 19.40 -13.99 2.00
N ALA A 116 19.79 -12.73 1.75
CA ALA A 116 21.08 -12.13 2.08
C ALA A 116 20.91 -10.65 2.46
N VAL A 117 21.82 -10.14 3.29
CA VAL A 117 21.93 -8.69 3.56
C VAL A 117 22.37 -7.94 2.29
N ILE A 118 21.92 -6.70 2.14
CA ILE A 118 22.33 -5.80 1.06
C ILE A 118 23.39 -4.86 1.63
N LEU A 119 24.65 -5.05 1.24
CA LEU A 119 25.73 -4.14 1.60
C LEU A 119 25.73 -2.92 0.68
N SER A 120 26.46 -1.87 1.06
CA SER A 120 26.61 -0.64 0.27
C SER A 120 27.10 -0.90 -1.16
N ASN A 121 27.96 -1.91 -1.34
CA ASN A 121 28.49 -2.34 -2.64
C ASN A 121 27.50 -3.16 -3.50
N ASP A 122 26.41 -3.63 -2.89
CA ASP A 122 25.34 -4.37 -3.55
C ASP A 122 24.15 -3.47 -3.92
N LEU A 123 24.14 -2.22 -3.43
CA LEU A 123 23.19 -1.19 -3.86
C LEU A 123 23.51 -0.79 -5.31
N VAL A 124 22.55 -1.04 -6.20
CA VAL A 124 22.69 -0.72 -7.63
C VAL A 124 21.88 0.54 -7.92
N CYS A 125 22.56 1.56 -8.46
CA CYS A 125 21.95 2.82 -8.84
C CYS A 125 20.85 2.61 -9.88
N ASP A 126 19.78 3.40 -9.76
CA ASP A 126 18.58 3.37 -10.59
C ASP A 126 17.82 2.03 -10.56
N GLU A 127 18.14 1.11 -9.62
CA GLU A 127 17.39 -0.11 -9.36
C GLU A 127 16.47 0.05 -8.13
N SER A 128 15.33 -0.64 -8.20
CA SER A 128 14.35 -0.66 -7.11
C SER A 128 14.60 -1.84 -6.16
N ILE A 129 14.40 -1.60 -4.87
CA ILE A 129 14.46 -2.60 -3.80
C ILE A 129 13.07 -2.74 -3.21
N ALA A 130 12.58 -3.99 -3.13
CA ALA A 130 11.32 -4.29 -2.46
C ALA A 130 11.50 -4.24 -0.94
N MET A 131 10.74 -3.38 -0.28
CA MET A 131 10.76 -3.25 1.18
C MET A 131 9.78 -4.24 1.85
N LEU A 132 9.93 -4.44 3.15
CA LEU A 132 9.07 -5.31 3.97
C LEU A 132 7.61 -4.86 3.97
N SER A 133 7.37 -3.57 3.75
CA SER A 133 6.04 -2.99 3.57
C SER A 133 5.34 -3.43 2.27
N GLY A 134 6.09 -4.00 1.32
CA GLY A 134 5.64 -4.30 -0.04
C GLY A 134 5.83 -3.16 -1.05
N GLU A 135 6.13 -1.94 -0.58
CA GLU A 135 6.39 -0.80 -1.47
C GLU A 135 7.85 -0.77 -1.92
N PRO A 136 8.13 -0.57 -3.23
CA PRO A 136 9.49 -0.44 -3.70
C PRO A 136 10.05 0.94 -3.37
N THR A 137 11.34 0.95 -3.08
CA THR A 137 12.16 2.17 -2.99
C THR A 137 13.23 2.13 -4.08
N THR A 138 13.82 3.27 -4.44
CA THR A 138 14.80 3.36 -5.52
C THR A 138 16.15 3.82 -4.98
N THR A 139 17.21 3.10 -5.36
CA THR A 139 18.58 3.54 -5.09
C THR A 139 18.95 4.61 -6.10
N ILE A 140 19.34 5.81 -5.67
CA ILE A 140 19.90 6.85 -6.55
C ILE A 140 21.34 7.12 -6.14
N CYS A 141 22.22 7.24 -7.14
CA CYS A 141 23.61 7.59 -6.92
C CYS A 141 23.95 8.87 -7.67
N THR A 142 24.34 9.91 -6.94
CA THR A 142 24.74 11.19 -7.53
C THR A 142 25.84 11.83 -6.70
N GLY A 143 26.81 12.49 -7.35
CA GLY A 143 27.91 13.16 -6.64
C GLY A 143 28.83 12.25 -5.80
N GLY A 144 28.79 10.93 -6.01
CA GLY A 144 29.50 9.96 -5.16
C GLY A 144 28.75 9.56 -3.88
N GLU A 145 27.53 10.05 -3.72
CA GLU A 145 26.64 9.75 -2.61
C GLU A 145 25.57 8.73 -3.04
N ILE A 146 25.04 7.96 -2.09
CA ILE A 146 24.00 6.96 -2.31
C ILE A 146 22.77 7.38 -1.50
N PHE A 147 21.61 7.31 -2.15
CA PHE A 147 20.32 7.63 -1.56
C PHE A 147 19.39 6.44 -1.72
N GLN A 148 18.60 6.12 -0.69
CA GLN A 148 17.53 5.14 -0.76
C GLN A 148 16.19 5.86 -0.65
N ILE A 149 15.47 5.94 -1.76
CA ILE A 149 14.39 6.92 -1.89
C ILE A 149 13.05 6.20 -1.94
N GLY A 150 12.15 6.54 -1.02
CA GLY A 150 10.77 6.11 -1.05
C GLY A 150 9.96 6.88 -2.07
N GLN A 151 8.86 6.30 -2.54
CA GLN A 151 8.01 6.94 -3.54
C GLN A 151 7.45 8.30 -3.10
N GLY A 152 7.28 8.50 -1.79
CA GLY A 152 6.91 9.80 -1.22
C GLY A 152 8.03 10.83 -1.33
N ASN A 153 9.28 10.45 -1.09
CA ASN A 153 10.40 11.39 -1.22
C ASN A 153 10.56 11.93 -2.66
N LEU A 154 10.14 11.17 -3.68
CA LEU A 154 10.14 11.63 -5.09
C LEU A 154 9.17 12.79 -5.34
N ALA A 155 8.09 12.89 -4.57
CA ALA A 155 7.09 13.97 -4.69
C ALA A 155 7.57 15.31 -4.10
N LEU A 156 8.67 15.32 -3.33
CA LEU A 156 9.27 16.52 -2.73
C LEU A 156 10.13 17.35 -3.71
N ASN A 157 9.80 17.33 -5.01
CA ASN A 157 10.46 18.12 -6.06
C ASN A 157 12.00 17.98 -6.12
N GLN A 158 12.54 16.81 -5.78
CA GLN A 158 13.97 16.49 -5.88
C GLN A 158 14.90 17.49 -5.15
N ASN A 159 14.44 18.16 -4.09
CA ASN A 159 15.39 18.85 -3.22
C ASN A 159 16.32 17.80 -2.59
N ALA A 160 17.57 17.74 -3.06
CA ALA A 160 18.55 16.75 -2.63
C ALA A 160 18.75 16.74 -1.10
N ASN A 161 18.49 17.86 -0.42
CA ASN A 161 18.57 17.96 1.04
C ASN A 161 17.45 17.22 1.79
N LEU A 162 16.38 16.82 1.11
CA LEU A 162 15.23 16.09 1.67
C LEU A 162 15.20 14.61 1.27
N LEU A 163 16.17 14.17 0.45
CA LEU A 163 16.28 12.78 0.05
C LEU A 163 17.02 11.96 1.11
N PRO A 164 16.59 10.73 1.42
CA PRO A 164 17.28 9.88 2.38
C PRO A 164 18.66 9.45 1.86
N LYS A 165 19.68 10.21 2.25
CA LYS A 165 21.07 9.92 1.94
C LYS A 165 21.60 8.89 2.93
N ILE A 166 22.29 7.87 2.44
CA ILE A 166 23.05 6.96 3.29
C ILE A 166 24.28 7.71 3.81
N VAL A 167 24.31 7.99 5.12
CA VAL A 167 25.37 8.77 5.79
C VAL A 167 26.43 7.87 6.41
N GLU A 168 26.04 6.68 6.84
CA GLU A 168 26.92 5.62 7.30
C GLU A 168 26.37 4.29 6.81
N ALA A 169 27.23 3.45 6.24
CA ALA A 169 26.80 2.21 5.61
C ALA A 169 27.52 1.00 6.23
N ASP A 170 26.93 -0.18 6.04
CA ASP A 170 27.51 -1.47 6.42
C ASP A 170 27.75 -1.65 7.93
N VAL A 171 26.89 -1.08 8.78
CA VAL A 171 26.93 -1.33 10.22
C VAL A 171 26.39 -2.73 10.49
N LEU A 172 27.28 -3.66 10.86
CA LEU A 172 26.92 -5.07 11.02
C LEU A 172 26.11 -5.31 12.31
N ALA A 173 25.03 -6.08 12.17
CA ALA A 173 24.26 -6.61 13.28
C ALA A 173 24.33 -8.15 13.29
N CYS A 174 23.97 -8.78 14.41
CA CYS A 174 23.86 -10.26 14.48
C CYS A 174 22.80 -10.83 13.53
N ASN A 175 21.73 -10.08 13.26
CA ASN A 175 20.58 -10.49 12.45
C ASN A 175 20.41 -9.64 11.18
N GLY A 176 21.45 -8.91 10.75
CA GLY A 176 21.33 -8.06 9.56
C GLY A 176 22.46 -7.07 9.38
N VAL A 177 22.16 -6.02 8.62
CA VAL A 177 23.01 -4.84 8.43
C VAL A 177 22.16 -3.57 8.54
N VAL A 178 22.76 -2.50 9.05
CA VAL A 178 22.15 -1.17 9.16
C VAL A 178 22.90 -0.20 8.24
N HIS A 179 22.12 0.56 7.46
CA HIS A 179 22.57 1.75 6.73
C HIS A 179 21.90 2.96 7.36
N GLN A 180 22.66 3.85 7.99
CA GLN A 180 22.09 5.06 8.56
C GLN A 180 21.74 6.06 7.46
N ILE A 181 20.59 6.71 7.60
CA ILE A 181 20.09 7.67 6.61
C ILE A 181 19.79 9.05 7.21
N SER A 182 19.95 10.10 6.40
CA SER A 182 19.77 11.50 6.81
C SER A 182 18.32 11.98 6.86
N ASN A 183 17.41 11.29 6.19
CA ASN A 183 15.99 11.65 6.07
C ASN A 183 15.14 10.38 6.13
N VAL A 184 13.88 10.52 6.51
CA VAL A 184 12.94 9.38 6.57
C VAL A 184 12.56 8.95 5.15
N ILE A 185 12.58 7.64 4.89
CA ILE A 185 11.99 7.06 3.68
C ILE A 185 10.48 7.19 3.79
N LEU A 186 9.90 7.93 2.85
CA LEU A 186 8.47 8.21 2.80
C LEU A 186 7.81 7.39 1.69
N ARG A 187 6.69 6.77 2.02
CA ARG A 187 5.71 6.26 1.04
C ARG A 187 4.84 7.38 0.47
N GLN A 188 4.20 7.10 -0.65
CA GLN A 188 3.20 8.01 -1.21
C GLN A 188 2.05 8.21 -0.21
N GLY A 189 1.60 9.46 -0.06
CA GLY A 189 0.51 9.83 0.84
C GLY A 189 0.96 10.40 2.20
N VAL A 190 2.23 10.27 2.58
CA VAL A 190 2.78 10.93 3.79
C VAL A 190 3.26 12.36 3.49
N VAL A 191 3.45 12.68 2.20
CA VAL A 191 4.13 13.89 1.71
C VAL A 191 3.24 15.14 1.69
N GLY A 192 1.92 14.99 1.82
CA GLY A 192 0.98 16.12 1.91
C GLY A 192 1.13 16.98 3.18
N LEU A 193 2.05 16.61 4.08
CA LEU A 193 2.25 17.21 5.40
C LEU A 193 3.56 18.03 5.50
N VAL A 194 4.47 17.87 4.54
CA VAL A 194 5.85 18.40 4.58
C VAL A 194 6.05 19.69 3.76
N SER A 195 4.99 20.26 3.17
CA SER A 195 5.12 21.42 2.29
C SER A 195 4.89 22.79 2.96
N SER A 196 4.67 22.85 4.28
CA SER A 196 4.41 24.11 5.00
C SER A 196 5.39 24.36 6.16
N SER A 197 6.70 24.29 5.92
CA SER A 197 7.66 24.74 6.93
C SER A 197 8.97 25.26 6.34
N ASN A 198 8.90 26.15 5.35
CA ASN A 198 10.02 27.04 5.06
C ASN A 198 9.53 28.36 4.47
N GLU A 199 8.85 29.21 5.27
CA GLU A 199 8.96 30.67 5.12
C GLU A 199 8.99 31.30 6.51
N ASP A 200 10.06 32.07 6.74
CA ASP A 200 10.36 32.83 7.95
C ASP A 200 9.32 33.96 8.17
N GLU A 201 8.91 34.23 9.41
CA GLU A 201 9.03 35.55 10.06
C GLU A 201 8.41 35.58 11.47
N ASP A 202 9.11 36.29 12.36
CA ASP A 202 8.69 36.73 13.69
C ASP A 202 7.30 37.40 13.68
N THR A 203 6.42 37.04 14.64
CA THR A 203 5.80 37.99 15.58
C THR A 203 4.83 37.29 16.55
N ASP A 204 4.82 37.81 17.77
CA ASP A 204 4.15 37.31 18.96
C ASP A 204 2.60 37.30 18.91
N ASP A 205 2.03 36.46 19.79
CA ASP A 205 0.72 36.52 20.46
C ASP A 205 -0.48 35.65 19.96
N ASP A 206 -0.90 34.79 20.92
CA ASP A 206 -2.23 34.19 21.22
C ASP A 206 -2.63 32.82 20.60
N PRO A 207 -3.15 31.86 21.40
CA PRO A 207 -3.50 30.52 20.95
C PRO A 207 -4.94 30.49 20.44
N GLU A 208 -5.12 30.70 19.15
CA GLU A 208 -6.37 30.41 18.46
C GLU A 208 -6.24 29.12 17.62
N SER A 209 -7.36 28.41 17.51
CA SER A 209 -7.54 27.08 16.92
C SER A 209 -6.83 26.91 15.57
N PRO A 210 -6.45 25.67 15.16
CA PRO A 210 -5.64 25.44 13.96
C PRO A 210 -6.35 26.05 12.75
N VAL A 211 -5.78 27.14 12.27
CA VAL A 211 -6.17 27.84 11.05
C VAL A 211 -5.81 26.92 9.88
N THR A 212 -6.86 26.35 9.30
CA THR A 212 -6.83 25.75 7.97
C THR A 212 -6.44 26.86 7.00
N GLU A 213 -5.24 26.79 6.43
CA GLU A 213 -4.89 27.51 5.20
C GLU A 213 -6.05 27.33 4.20
N PRO A 214 -6.49 28.38 3.49
CA PRO A 214 -7.61 28.25 2.56
C PRO A 214 -7.17 27.37 1.39
N GLY A 215 -7.50 26.08 1.48
CA GLY A 215 -7.50 25.18 0.34
C GLY A 215 -8.26 25.84 -0.80
N CYS A 216 -7.82 25.59 -2.04
CA CYS A 216 -8.49 26.17 -3.18
C CYS A 216 -9.98 25.78 -3.16
N THR A 217 -10.87 26.73 -3.45
CA THR A 217 -12.32 26.53 -3.34
C THR A 217 -12.99 26.88 -4.68
N PRO A 218 -13.88 26.02 -5.20
CA PRO A 218 -14.23 24.70 -4.68
C PRO A 218 -13.13 23.66 -4.97
N ASN A 219 -12.81 22.81 -3.99
CA ASN A 219 -12.01 21.59 -4.20
C ASN A 219 -12.91 20.38 -4.49
N ILE A 220 -12.30 19.21 -4.73
CA ILE A 220 -13.02 17.97 -5.01
C ILE A 220 -14.00 17.59 -3.90
N VAL A 221 -13.63 17.76 -2.62
CA VAL A 221 -14.50 17.42 -1.49
C VAL A 221 -15.68 18.38 -1.41
N ASP A 222 -15.44 19.68 -1.62
CA ASP A 222 -16.49 20.70 -1.67
C ASP A 222 -17.52 20.33 -2.74
N LEU A 223 -17.08 20.05 -3.97
CA LEU A 223 -17.98 19.66 -5.05
C LEU A 223 -18.70 18.33 -4.78
N ALA A 224 -17.99 17.33 -4.27
CA ALA A 224 -18.60 16.04 -3.95
C ALA A 224 -19.64 16.15 -2.82
N CYS A 225 -19.41 17.02 -1.84
CA CYS A 225 -20.34 17.22 -0.72
C CYS A 225 -21.50 18.18 -1.06
N GLU A 226 -21.37 19.02 -2.08
CA GLU A 226 -22.47 19.85 -2.60
C GLU A 226 -23.43 19.07 -3.50
N ASP A 227 -22.97 17.99 -4.14
CA ASP A 227 -23.80 17.14 -4.99
C ASP A 227 -24.67 16.16 -4.14
N ASN A 228 -25.99 16.32 -4.22
CA ASN A 228 -26.95 15.48 -3.51
C ASN A 228 -26.87 13.98 -3.88
N SER A 229 -26.33 13.63 -5.05
CA SER A 229 -26.17 12.25 -5.49
C SER A 229 -24.90 11.58 -4.95
N LEU A 230 -24.04 12.33 -4.28
CA LEU A 230 -22.78 11.88 -3.67
C LEU A 230 -22.79 11.99 -2.14
N SER A 231 -23.99 12.09 -1.54
CA SER A 231 -24.14 12.36 -0.11
C SER A 231 -23.52 11.26 0.78
N THR A 232 -23.64 9.99 0.36
CA THR A 232 -23.03 8.83 1.03
C THR A 232 -21.52 8.83 0.91
N LEU A 233 -20.99 9.23 -0.26
CA LEU A 233 -19.55 9.41 -0.46
C LEU A 233 -19.01 10.49 0.48
N CYS A 234 -19.67 11.65 0.56
CA CYS A 234 -19.28 12.73 1.46
C CYS A 234 -19.26 12.26 2.93
N ALA A 235 -20.28 11.51 3.37
CA ALA A 235 -20.31 10.92 4.70
C ALA A 235 -19.15 9.93 4.93
N ALA A 236 -18.86 9.07 3.94
CA ALA A 236 -17.79 8.09 4.01
C ALA A 236 -16.40 8.74 4.03
N LEU A 237 -16.17 9.82 3.27
CA LEU A 237 -14.93 10.60 3.30
C LEU A 237 -14.68 11.21 4.68
N ARG A 238 -15.71 11.80 5.30
CA ARG A 238 -15.62 12.34 6.66
C ARG A 238 -15.38 11.25 7.71
N ALA A 239 -16.08 10.12 7.59
CA ALA A 239 -15.89 8.99 8.51
C ALA A 239 -14.47 8.41 8.44
N THR A 240 -13.88 8.37 7.24
CA THR A 240 -12.52 7.85 7.01
C THR A 240 -11.42 8.92 7.09
N GLN A 241 -11.79 10.18 7.38
CA GLN A 241 -10.90 11.35 7.37
C GLN A 241 -10.11 11.53 6.05
N LEU A 242 -10.64 11.01 4.94
CA LEU A 242 -10.02 11.14 3.61
C LEU A 242 -10.32 12.50 2.96
N ASP A 243 -11.28 13.25 3.49
CA ASP A 243 -11.52 14.65 3.15
C ASP A 243 -10.27 15.51 3.38
N GLY A 244 -9.52 15.27 4.46
CA GLY A 244 -8.24 15.93 4.70
C GLY A 244 -7.21 15.69 3.58
N ILE A 245 -7.20 14.49 2.98
CA ILE A 245 -6.29 14.15 1.87
C ILE A 245 -6.77 14.78 0.57
N LEU A 246 -8.07 14.70 0.29
CA LEU A 246 -8.66 15.19 -0.95
C LEU A 246 -8.87 16.71 -0.98
N ASN A 247 -8.70 17.40 0.16
CA ASN A 247 -8.63 18.87 0.25
C ASN A 247 -7.24 19.43 -0.09
N GLN A 248 -6.21 18.58 -0.16
CA GLN A 248 -4.84 19.01 -0.44
C GLN A 248 -4.68 19.48 -1.89
N ALA A 249 -3.56 20.15 -2.15
CA ALA A 249 -3.16 20.49 -3.51
C ALA A 249 -3.04 19.21 -4.35
N GLY A 250 -3.74 19.19 -5.48
CA GLY A 250 -3.77 18.07 -6.42
C GLY A 250 -2.57 18.08 -7.38
N PRO A 251 -2.70 17.44 -8.55
CA PRO A 251 -3.96 17.00 -9.16
C PRO A 251 -4.44 15.61 -8.70
N PHE A 252 -5.75 15.46 -8.54
CA PHE A 252 -6.41 14.17 -8.36
C PHE A 252 -7.36 13.84 -9.51
N THR A 253 -7.59 12.55 -9.75
CA THR A 253 -8.74 12.06 -10.50
C THR A 253 -9.56 11.17 -9.56
N VAL A 254 -10.79 11.56 -9.26
CA VAL A 254 -11.67 10.80 -8.37
C VAL A 254 -12.81 10.18 -9.15
N PHE A 255 -12.94 8.86 -9.07
CA PHE A 255 -14.10 8.14 -9.58
C PHE A 255 -15.15 8.09 -8.45
N ALA A 256 -16.03 9.09 -8.38
CA ALA A 256 -16.97 9.26 -7.26
C ALA A 256 -18.18 8.31 -7.36
N PRO A 257 -18.33 7.31 -6.49
CA PRO A 257 -19.52 6.47 -6.48
C PRO A 257 -20.73 7.28 -6.00
N ASN A 258 -21.81 7.23 -6.77
CA ASN A 258 -23.08 7.83 -6.37
C ASN A 258 -23.80 7.02 -5.28
N ASP A 259 -24.86 7.58 -4.72
CA ASP A 259 -25.64 6.94 -3.66
C ASP A 259 -26.21 5.57 -4.10
N ASP A 260 -26.61 5.45 -5.36
CA ASP A 260 -27.07 4.17 -5.94
C ASP A 260 -25.96 3.10 -5.94
N ALA A 261 -24.70 3.49 -6.13
CA ALA A 261 -23.54 2.60 -6.05
C ALA A 261 -23.39 2.00 -4.66
N PHE A 262 -23.51 2.81 -3.60
CA PHE A 262 -23.48 2.35 -2.22
C PHE A 262 -24.68 1.46 -1.87
N LEU A 263 -25.87 1.79 -2.38
CA LEU A 263 -27.05 0.94 -2.20
C LEU A 263 -26.88 -0.43 -2.88
N ALA A 264 -26.19 -0.48 -4.02
CA ALA A 264 -25.99 -1.71 -4.80
C ALA A 264 -25.14 -2.78 -4.09
N ILE A 265 -24.26 -2.40 -3.14
CA ILE A 265 -23.51 -3.36 -2.32
C ILE A 265 -24.29 -3.86 -1.11
N GLY A 266 -25.43 -3.24 -0.80
CA GLY A 266 -26.38 -3.62 0.24
C GLY A 266 -26.18 -2.85 1.55
N GLU A 267 -27.29 -2.40 2.14
CA GLU A 267 -27.30 -1.57 3.36
C GLU A 267 -26.55 -2.20 4.53
N ASN A 268 -26.63 -3.53 4.70
CA ASN A 268 -25.90 -4.24 5.74
C ASN A 268 -24.37 -4.19 5.53
N THR A 269 -23.92 -4.16 4.28
CA THR A 269 -22.50 -4.06 3.94
C THR A 269 -22.01 -2.62 4.11
N VAL A 270 -22.81 -1.63 3.73
CA VAL A 270 -22.51 -0.22 3.99
C VAL A 270 -22.40 0.03 5.50
N ALA A 271 -23.36 -0.47 6.28
CA ALA A 271 -23.32 -0.37 7.74
C ALA A 271 -22.05 -1.03 8.31
N ALA A 272 -21.71 -2.25 7.87
CA ALA A 272 -20.51 -2.95 8.32
C ALA A 272 -19.20 -2.24 7.91
N LEU A 273 -19.17 -1.54 6.78
CA LEU A 273 -18.03 -0.71 6.36
C LEU A 273 -17.90 0.58 7.19
N LEU A 274 -19.00 1.03 7.79
CA LEU A 274 -19.05 2.20 8.67
C LEU A 274 -18.91 1.83 10.16
N GLU A 275 -18.78 0.54 10.50
CA GLU A 275 -18.45 0.11 11.85
C GLU A 275 -16.97 0.40 12.17
N GLU A 276 -16.70 0.74 13.43
CA GLU A 276 -15.36 1.06 13.92
C GLU A 276 -14.39 -0.13 13.78
N ASP A 277 -13.09 0.15 13.78
CA ASP A 277 -11.98 -0.78 13.57
C ASP A 277 -11.88 -1.34 12.13
N VAL A 278 -12.33 -2.58 11.91
CA VAL A 278 -12.05 -3.34 10.68
C VAL A 278 -12.87 -2.83 9.49
N GLY A 279 -14.08 -2.33 9.77
CA GLY A 279 -14.97 -1.76 8.77
C GLY A 279 -14.37 -0.51 8.15
N LEU A 280 -13.95 0.42 9.02
CA LEU A 280 -13.37 1.70 8.62
C LEU A 280 -12.09 1.55 7.78
N GLU A 281 -11.18 0.65 8.17
CA GLU A 281 -9.96 0.37 7.39
C GLU A 281 -10.29 -0.21 6.01
N SER A 282 -11.27 -1.11 5.94
CA SER A 282 -11.75 -1.65 4.66
C SER A 282 -12.39 -0.56 3.80
N LEU A 283 -13.18 0.33 4.41
CA LEU A 283 -13.79 1.45 3.72
C LEU A 283 -12.74 2.43 3.20
N LYS A 284 -11.71 2.73 3.99
CA LYS A 284 -10.59 3.59 3.61
C LYS A 284 -9.83 3.03 2.40
N ASP A 285 -9.51 1.73 2.41
CA ASP A 285 -8.89 1.05 1.26
C ASP A 285 -9.78 1.11 0.01
N ILE A 286 -11.09 0.86 0.17
CA ILE A 286 -12.06 0.97 -0.93
C ILE A 286 -12.11 2.39 -1.48
N LEU A 287 -12.22 3.43 -0.64
CA LEU A 287 -12.30 4.82 -1.08
C LEU A 287 -10.99 5.26 -1.76
N LEU A 288 -9.83 4.88 -1.24
CA LEU A 288 -8.54 5.13 -1.90
C LEU A 288 -8.40 4.39 -3.24
N CYS A 289 -9.09 3.25 -3.42
CA CYS A 289 -9.20 2.57 -4.71
C CYS A 289 -10.03 3.35 -5.75
N HIS A 290 -10.70 4.44 -5.37
CA HIS A 290 -11.42 5.34 -6.28
C HIS A 290 -10.62 6.58 -6.68
N VAL A 291 -9.41 6.76 -6.13
CA VAL A 291 -8.60 7.98 -6.32
C VAL A 291 -7.35 7.64 -7.12
N VAL A 292 -7.07 8.40 -8.17
CA VAL A 292 -5.73 8.47 -8.80
C VAL A 292 -5.07 9.75 -8.32
N ARG A 293 -3.79 9.66 -7.90
CA ARG A 293 -3.00 10.79 -7.41
C ARG A 293 -2.05 11.30 -8.49
N ASN A 294 -1.73 12.59 -8.44
CA ASN A 294 -0.76 13.28 -9.29
C ASN A 294 -1.08 13.21 -10.79
N GLU A 295 -2.34 12.98 -11.14
CA GLU A 295 -2.77 12.85 -12.53
C GLU A 295 -4.22 13.34 -12.66
N VAL A 296 -4.46 14.20 -13.67
CA VAL A 296 -5.80 14.52 -14.16
C VAL A 296 -6.03 13.65 -15.39
N ILE A 297 -7.02 12.76 -15.33
CA ILE A 297 -7.39 11.88 -16.43
C ILE A 297 -8.77 12.30 -16.88
N LEU A 298 -8.85 12.97 -18.03
CA LEU A 298 -10.14 13.30 -18.64
C LEU A 298 -10.71 12.10 -19.38
N SER A 299 -12.00 12.13 -19.68
CA SER A 299 -12.69 10.99 -20.28
C SER A 299 -12.20 10.65 -21.69
N ASP A 300 -11.61 11.62 -22.39
CA ASP A 300 -10.95 11.43 -23.69
C ASP A 300 -9.57 10.74 -23.56
N ASP A 301 -8.91 10.87 -22.41
CA ASP A 301 -7.63 10.20 -22.08
C ASP A 301 -7.83 8.81 -21.46
N LEU A 302 -9.08 8.41 -21.20
CA LEU A 302 -9.42 7.06 -20.75
C LEU A 302 -9.24 6.05 -21.89
N VAL A 303 -7.99 5.62 -22.08
CA VAL A 303 -7.63 4.57 -23.03
C VAL A 303 -8.25 3.24 -22.61
N CYS A 304 -9.02 2.63 -23.51
CA CYS A 304 -9.65 1.33 -23.29
C CYS A 304 -8.62 0.23 -23.05
N LEU A 305 -8.90 -0.66 -22.09
CA LEU A 305 -7.97 -1.69 -21.62
C LEU A 305 -6.71 -1.13 -20.94
N GLY A 306 -6.62 0.18 -20.71
CA GLY A 306 -5.58 0.79 -19.90
C GLY A 306 -5.75 0.48 -18.41
N GLU A 307 -4.67 0.62 -17.66
CA GLU A 307 -4.65 0.47 -16.21
C GLU A 307 -4.37 1.82 -15.54
N SER A 308 -4.79 1.94 -14.28
CA SER A 308 -4.50 3.09 -13.42
C SER A 308 -4.05 2.57 -12.07
N GLN A 309 -2.94 3.10 -11.57
CA GLN A 309 -2.55 2.88 -10.19
C GLN A 309 -3.42 3.79 -9.32
N MET A 310 -4.05 3.22 -8.29
CA MET A 310 -4.94 3.93 -7.39
C MET A 310 -4.20 4.35 -6.12
N ALA A 311 -4.78 5.24 -5.33
CA ALA A 311 -4.17 5.80 -4.13
C ALA A 311 -3.91 4.75 -3.02
N ASN A 312 -4.61 3.61 -3.08
CA ASN A 312 -4.35 2.46 -2.20
C ASN A 312 -3.20 1.55 -2.66
N GLY A 313 -2.46 1.92 -3.71
CA GLY A 313 -1.37 1.13 -4.29
C GLY A 313 -1.84 0.01 -5.22
N GLY A 314 -3.16 -0.27 -5.25
CA GLY A 314 -3.76 -1.22 -6.18
C GLY A 314 -3.83 -0.69 -7.61
N PHE A 315 -4.23 -1.56 -8.54
CA PHE A 315 -4.49 -1.20 -9.92
C PHE A 315 -5.97 -1.37 -10.24
N THR A 316 -6.46 -0.58 -11.18
CA THR A 316 -7.78 -0.74 -11.78
C THR A 316 -7.63 -0.78 -13.30
N ARG A 317 -8.64 -1.32 -13.98
CA ARG A 317 -8.65 -1.47 -15.44
C ARG A 317 -9.84 -0.75 -16.04
N ARG A 318 -9.60 -0.15 -17.22
CA ARG A 318 -10.64 0.48 -18.01
C ARG A 318 -11.26 -0.51 -19.00
N LEU A 319 -12.58 -0.49 -19.11
CA LEU A 319 -13.31 -1.19 -20.16
C LEU A 319 -14.16 -0.17 -20.93
N CYS A 320 -14.25 -0.36 -22.24
CA CYS A 320 -15.09 0.46 -23.09
C CYS A 320 -16.02 -0.41 -23.92
N HIS A 321 -17.25 0.03 -24.09
CA HIS A 321 -18.20 -0.59 -25.01
C HIS A 321 -18.34 0.25 -26.27
N SER A 322 -17.59 -0.09 -27.33
CA SER A 322 -17.47 0.74 -28.55
C SER A 322 -18.80 1.04 -29.25
N ARG A 323 -19.85 0.23 -29.07
CA ARG A 323 -21.16 0.45 -29.69
C ARG A 323 -22.04 1.45 -28.95
N SER A 324 -21.91 1.52 -27.63
CA SER A 324 -22.75 2.38 -26.77
C SER A 324 -21.99 3.58 -26.24
N GLY A 325 -20.66 3.64 -26.42
CA GLY A 325 -19.82 4.69 -25.86
C GLY A 325 -19.60 4.58 -24.34
N ARG A 326 -20.15 3.55 -23.69
CA ARG A 326 -20.07 3.37 -22.23
C ARG A 326 -18.65 3.05 -21.82
N ARG A 327 -18.17 3.69 -20.75
CA ARG A 327 -16.83 3.52 -20.18
C ARG A 327 -16.96 3.04 -18.74
N PHE A 328 -16.04 2.20 -18.30
CA PHE A 328 -16.06 1.57 -16.99
C PHE A 328 -14.68 1.65 -16.35
N GLN A 329 -14.64 1.92 -15.05
CA GLN A 329 -13.44 1.83 -14.21
C GLN A 329 -13.60 0.64 -13.26
N ILE A 330 -12.76 -0.38 -13.40
CA ILE A 330 -13.00 -1.70 -12.80
C ILE A 330 -11.86 -2.03 -11.84
N GLY A 331 -12.21 -2.27 -10.58
CA GLY A 331 -11.29 -2.85 -9.60
C GLY A 331 -11.17 -4.35 -9.74
N TYR A 332 -10.03 -4.91 -9.33
CA TYR A 332 -9.79 -6.36 -9.40
C TYR A 332 -10.68 -7.19 -8.47
N GLY A 333 -11.36 -6.57 -7.51
CA GLY A 333 -12.39 -7.19 -6.68
C GLY A 333 -13.79 -7.19 -7.30
N ASN A 334 -14.03 -6.43 -8.37
CA ASN A 334 -15.36 -6.34 -8.98
C ASN A 334 -15.75 -7.63 -9.72
N SER A 335 -16.99 -8.06 -9.49
CA SER A 335 -17.60 -9.14 -10.26
C SER A 335 -17.93 -8.67 -11.68
N TYR A 336 -17.80 -9.56 -12.66
CA TYR A 336 -18.14 -9.30 -14.08
C TYR A 336 -19.61 -8.87 -14.31
N ARG A 337 -20.47 -9.05 -13.31
CA ARG A 337 -21.88 -8.64 -13.36
C ARG A 337 -22.12 -7.23 -12.84
N ASN A 338 -21.14 -6.62 -12.17
CA ASN A 338 -21.27 -5.33 -11.48
C ASN A 338 -20.00 -4.50 -11.68
N TYR A 339 -19.75 -4.12 -12.93
CA TYR A 339 -18.65 -3.22 -13.29
C TYR A 339 -19.12 -1.77 -13.17
N PRO A 340 -18.41 -0.92 -12.40
CA PRO A 340 -18.74 0.49 -12.29
C PRO A 340 -18.65 1.19 -13.64
N GLU A 341 -19.76 1.76 -14.10
CA GLU A 341 -19.85 2.61 -15.27
C GLU A 341 -19.59 4.06 -14.88
N ILE A 342 -18.86 4.80 -15.72
CA ILE A 342 -18.72 6.25 -15.61
C ILE A 342 -19.98 6.89 -16.20
N VAL A 343 -20.83 7.41 -15.33
CA VAL A 343 -22.15 7.99 -15.69
C VAL A 343 -22.11 9.49 -15.92
N VAL A 344 -21.25 10.21 -15.18
CA VAL A 344 -21.00 11.65 -15.39
C VAL A 344 -19.49 11.87 -15.44
N PRO A 345 -18.89 11.96 -16.63
CA PRO A 345 -17.46 12.25 -16.75
C PRO A 345 -17.15 13.74 -16.62
N ASP A 346 -15.88 14.05 -16.34
CA ASP A 346 -15.24 15.36 -16.55
C ASP A 346 -15.84 16.54 -15.74
N ILE A 347 -16.15 16.34 -14.46
CA ILE A 347 -16.44 17.45 -13.55
C ILE A 347 -15.11 18.12 -13.18
N THR A 348 -14.85 19.28 -13.78
CA THR A 348 -13.56 19.98 -13.76
C THR A 348 -13.56 21.30 -12.99
N ASP A 349 -14.67 21.62 -12.31
CA ASP A 349 -14.80 22.84 -11.51
C ASP A 349 -13.92 22.82 -10.25
N ALA A 350 -13.38 21.65 -9.88
CA ALA A 350 -12.49 21.52 -8.73
C ALA A 350 -11.09 22.01 -9.06
N CYS A 351 -10.56 22.90 -8.23
CA CYS A 351 -9.23 23.46 -8.39
C CYS A 351 -8.08 22.44 -8.24
N ASN A 352 -8.33 21.32 -7.53
CA ASN A 352 -7.33 20.31 -7.23
C ASN A 352 -7.56 18.98 -7.98
N GLY A 353 -8.39 18.95 -9.02
CA GLY A 353 -8.48 17.79 -9.91
C GLY A 353 -9.80 17.64 -10.66
N VAL A 354 -10.14 16.40 -11.00
CA VAL A 354 -11.35 16.06 -11.77
C VAL A 354 -12.15 14.96 -11.08
N ILE A 355 -13.48 15.03 -11.18
CA ILE A 355 -14.40 14.00 -10.69
C ILE A 355 -15.09 13.31 -11.88
N HIS A 356 -15.15 11.99 -11.85
CA HIS A 356 -15.98 11.15 -12.71
C HIS A 356 -16.98 10.39 -11.84
N VAL A 357 -18.26 10.70 -11.94
CA VAL A 357 -19.29 9.98 -11.19
C VAL A 357 -19.47 8.58 -11.77
N ILE A 358 -19.53 7.57 -10.90
CA ILE A 358 -19.71 6.17 -11.26
C ILE A 358 -20.93 5.55 -10.55
N ASP A 359 -21.53 4.53 -11.17
CA ASP A 359 -22.74 3.84 -10.67
C ASP A 359 -22.46 2.55 -9.86
N GLY A 360 -21.20 2.30 -9.51
CA GLY A 360 -20.80 1.15 -8.70
C GLY A 360 -19.51 1.42 -7.93
N LEU A 361 -19.26 0.70 -6.84
CA LEU A 361 -17.98 0.82 -6.14
C LEU A 361 -16.88 0.07 -6.88
N ILE A 362 -15.71 0.70 -7.01
CA ILE A 362 -14.45 0.06 -7.39
C ILE A 362 -13.96 -0.75 -6.18
N LEU A 363 -13.95 -2.07 -6.32
CA LEU A 363 -13.54 -2.96 -5.25
C LEU A 363 -12.08 -3.36 -5.43
N PRO A 364 -11.21 -3.14 -4.43
CA PRO A 364 -9.83 -3.60 -4.48
C PRO A 364 -9.78 -5.13 -4.53
N LYS A 365 -8.64 -5.67 -4.99
CA LYS A 365 -8.42 -7.11 -4.91
C LYS A 365 -8.49 -7.52 -3.43
N PRO A 366 -9.30 -8.53 -3.05
CA PRO A 366 -9.34 -8.95 -1.66
C PRO A 366 -7.92 -9.31 -1.21
N ALA A 367 -7.50 -8.72 -0.09
CA ALA A 367 -6.22 -9.06 0.53
C ALA A 367 -6.17 -10.58 0.66
N SER A 368 -5.19 -11.22 0.03
CA SER A 368 -5.03 -12.66 0.17
C SER A 368 -4.67 -12.92 1.63
N TYR A 369 -5.65 -13.32 2.44
CA TYR A 369 -5.44 -13.78 3.79
C TYR A 369 -4.44 -14.94 3.69
N ARG A 370 -3.16 -14.68 3.99
CA ARG A 370 -2.15 -15.74 4.09
C ARG A 370 -2.65 -16.64 5.20
N SER A 371 -3.19 -17.80 4.84
CA SER A 371 -3.60 -18.79 5.81
C SER A 371 -2.39 -19.16 6.66
N SER A 372 -2.31 -18.61 7.86
CA SER A 372 -1.38 -19.05 8.87
C SER A 372 -1.65 -20.53 9.14
N GLY A 373 -0.63 -21.36 8.90
CA GLY A 373 -0.52 -22.71 9.43
C GLY A 373 -1.56 -23.75 8.97
N ARG A 374 -1.38 -24.32 7.78
CA ARG A 374 -1.75 -25.74 7.60
C ARG A 374 -0.67 -26.56 8.30
N ALA A 375 -0.91 -26.89 9.57
CA ALA A 375 -0.12 -27.90 10.27
C ALA A 375 -0.14 -29.20 9.45
N GLU A 376 1.02 -29.55 8.89
CA GLU A 376 1.33 -30.91 8.48
C GLU A 376 1.14 -31.82 9.70
N LYS A 377 0.04 -32.57 9.75
CA LYS A 377 0.03 -33.81 10.52
C LYS A 377 0.52 -34.93 9.62
N SER A 378 1.82 -35.19 9.75
CA SER A 378 2.43 -36.47 9.46
C SER A 378 1.67 -37.58 10.21
N GLY A 379 0.96 -38.41 9.45
CA GLY A 379 0.37 -39.65 9.94
C GLY A 379 0.73 -40.78 8.98
N LYS A 380 1.82 -41.49 9.28
CA LYS A 380 2.15 -42.77 8.64
C LYS A 380 1.04 -43.78 8.94
N SER A 381 0.43 -44.32 7.90
CA SER A 381 -0.01 -45.73 7.90
C SER A 381 0.22 -46.32 6.52
N ASP A 382 1.40 -46.92 6.34
CA ASP A 382 1.58 -48.05 5.44
C ASP A 382 0.54 -49.13 5.80
N HIS A 383 -0.19 -49.62 4.80
CA HIS A 383 -0.30 -51.05 4.46
C HIS A 383 -1.40 -51.27 3.40
N GLY A 384 -1.06 -51.96 2.32
CA GLY A 384 -2.00 -52.89 1.69
C GLY A 384 -2.49 -52.54 0.28
N ASN A 385 -1.62 -52.77 -0.69
CA ASN A 385 -1.90 -53.02 -2.10
C ASN A 385 -3.14 -53.92 -2.34
N GLN A 386 -4.06 -53.51 -3.21
CA GLN A 386 -4.77 -54.45 -4.11
C GLN A 386 -5.47 -53.70 -5.27
N LYS A 387 -4.92 -53.87 -6.48
CA LYS A 387 -5.62 -53.67 -7.75
C LYS A 387 -6.49 -54.90 -8.04
N THR A 388 -7.76 -54.72 -8.34
CA THR A 388 -8.48 -55.55 -9.35
C THR A 388 -9.72 -54.83 -9.91
N LYS A 389 -9.75 -54.72 -11.24
CA LYS A 389 -10.93 -54.45 -12.09
C LYS A 389 -11.98 -55.55 -11.89
N PHE A 390 -13.28 -55.26 -12.11
CA PHE A 390 -14.08 -55.86 -13.20
C PHE A 390 -15.58 -55.44 -13.18
N LYS A 391 -16.01 -54.90 -14.33
CA LYS A 391 -17.26 -55.07 -15.11
C LYS A 391 -18.66 -54.67 -14.58
N ASN A 392 -19.25 -53.75 -15.36
CA ASN A 392 -20.68 -53.62 -15.70
C ASN A 392 -21.35 -54.92 -16.14
N VAL A 393 -22.61 -55.13 -15.75
CA VAL A 393 -23.65 -55.83 -16.55
C VAL A 393 -25.03 -55.19 -16.31
N LYS A 394 -25.78 -54.97 -17.40
CA LYS A 394 -27.16 -54.45 -17.52
C LYS A 394 -28.23 -55.54 -17.34
N ASN A 395 -29.50 -55.10 -17.32
CA ASN A 395 -30.75 -55.79 -17.70
C ASN A 395 -31.37 -56.73 -16.64
N GLU A 396 -32.68 -56.89 -16.47
CA GLU A 396 -33.85 -56.59 -17.32
C GLU A 396 -35.18 -56.70 -16.51
N LYS A 397 -36.20 -55.93 -16.95
CA LYS A 397 -37.66 -56.21 -17.04
C LYS A 397 -38.45 -56.85 -15.86
N SER A 398 -39.58 -56.20 -15.52
CA SER A 398 -40.89 -56.86 -15.59
C SER A 398 -42.01 -55.85 -15.89
N THR A 399 -42.97 -56.28 -16.72
CA THR A 399 -44.20 -55.58 -17.15
C THR A 399 -45.39 -56.48 -16.83
N GLN A 400 -46.46 -55.94 -16.24
CA GLN A 400 -47.88 -56.37 -16.32
C GLN A 400 -48.67 -55.56 -15.27
N GLY A 401 -49.86 -54.99 -15.47
CA GLY A 401 -50.78 -54.91 -16.60
C GLY A 401 -52.19 -54.56 -16.09
N LYS A 402 -52.99 -53.86 -16.93
CA LYS A 402 -54.49 -53.73 -16.92
C LYS A 402 -55.09 -53.03 -15.68
N GLN A 403 -56.19 -52.26 -15.69
CA GLN A 403 -57.40 -52.05 -16.51
C GLN A 403 -58.01 -50.73 -15.95
N THR A 404 -58.82 -49.87 -16.60
CA THR A 404 -60.07 -50.09 -17.32
C THR A 404 -60.53 -48.78 -18.02
N LYS A 405 -61.39 -48.97 -19.03
CA LYS A 405 -61.95 -48.02 -19.99
C LYS A 405 -63.05 -47.10 -19.45
N GLN A 406 -63.11 -45.89 -20.05
CA GLN A 406 -64.24 -45.12 -20.62
C GLN A 406 -65.51 -44.86 -19.75
N VAL A 407 -66.15 -43.68 -19.79
CA VAL A 407 -67.04 -43.24 -20.89
C VAL A 407 -67.56 -41.79 -20.67
N LYS A 408 -67.45 -40.96 -21.72
CA LYS A 408 -68.33 -39.90 -22.28
C LYS A 408 -68.46 -38.45 -21.75
N ARG A 409 -68.34 -37.58 -22.78
CA ARG A 409 -69.15 -36.40 -23.20
C ARG A 409 -68.89 -35.09 -22.41
N THR A 410 -68.79 -33.92 -23.04
CA THR A 410 -69.52 -33.41 -24.22
C THR A 410 -68.77 -32.23 -24.84
N LYS A 411 -68.79 -32.09 -26.17
CA LYS A 411 -68.70 -30.79 -26.86
C LYS A 411 -70.07 -30.54 -27.48
N TRP A 412 -70.66 -29.38 -27.21
CA TRP A 412 -70.98 -28.34 -28.21
C TRP A 412 -70.75 -27.00 -27.52
#